data_AF-A0A7W1AGZ6-F1
#
_entry.id   AF-A0A7W1AGZ6-F1
#
_cell.length_a   1.000
_cell.length_b   1.000
_cell.length_c   1.000
_cell.angle_alpha   90.00
_cell.angle_beta   90.00
_cell.angle_gamma   90.00
#
_symmetry.space_group_name_H-M   'P 1'
#
loop_
_entity.id
_entity.type
_entity.pdbx_description
1 polymer ?
#
loop_
_entity_poly.entity_id
_entity_poly.type
_entity_poly.pdbx_seq_one_letter_code
_entity_poly.pdbx_strand_id
1 'polypeptide(L)'
;AGSDVLAICGGRVRVWRLSDGKLRHDLAATDVTSATFSSTEILTAGRDGVVARWDRETGELRAKLRADPEGFDAAAAFVGERVVTASRYRGALRVWDGAEPVAGIDAAQGEVLAVVADPFDTARFFTLGENNAGTLRVWRLLP
;
A
#
# COMPACT_ATOMS: atom_id res chain seq x y z
N ALA A 1 2.45 18.62 -4.34
CA ALA A 1 1.50 18.20 -3.29
C ALA A 1 0.13 18.79 -3.60
N GLY A 2 -0.95 18.00 -3.48
CA GLY A 2 -2.33 18.52 -3.48
C GLY A 2 -2.98 18.80 -4.84
N SER A 3 -2.55 18.18 -5.94
CA SER A 3 -3.24 18.36 -7.23
C SER A 3 -4.32 17.32 -7.51
N ASP A 4 -4.32 16.17 -6.81
CA ASP A 4 -5.21 15.06 -7.12
C ASP A 4 -5.87 14.44 -5.88
N VAL A 5 -7.04 13.81 -6.06
CA VAL A 5 -7.78 13.02 -5.05
C VAL A 5 -8.03 11.61 -5.56
N LEU A 6 -8.02 10.62 -4.64
CA LEU A 6 -8.44 9.24 -4.89
C LEU A 6 -9.82 8.98 -4.31
N ALA A 7 -10.57 8.13 -4.99
CA ALA A 7 -11.70 7.44 -4.40
C ALA A 7 -11.76 6.02 -4.92
N ILE A 8 -12.16 5.12 -4.03
CA ILE A 8 -12.43 3.72 -4.33
C ILE A 8 -13.94 3.57 -4.45
N CYS A 9 -14.42 3.05 -5.58
CA CYS A 9 -15.85 2.80 -5.79
C CYS A 9 -16.04 1.57 -6.67
N GLY A 10 -16.72 0.54 -6.15
CA GLY A 10 -17.11 -0.65 -6.92
C GLY A 10 -15.94 -1.38 -7.60
N GLY A 11 -14.81 -1.55 -6.92
CA GLY A 11 -13.63 -2.22 -7.51
C GLY A 11 -12.96 -1.38 -8.60
N ARG A 12 -12.97 -0.06 -8.44
CA ARG A 12 -12.21 0.88 -9.26
C ARG A 12 -11.58 1.92 -8.38
N VAL A 13 -10.43 2.41 -8.81
CA VAL A 13 -9.74 3.53 -8.19
C VAL A 13 -9.75 4.67 -9.18
N ARG A 14 -10.43 5.76 -8.83
CA ARG A 14 -10.51 6.93 -9.69
C ARG A 14 -9.64 8.04 -9.11
N VAL A 15 -8.98 8.76 -10.01
CA VAL A 15 -8.09 9.88 -9.72
C VAL A 15 -8.68 11.12 -10.37
N TRP A 16 -8.90 12.16 -9.58
CA TRP A 16 -9.37 13.45 -10.08
C TRP A 16 -8.35 14.53 -9.80
N ARG A 17 -8.21 15.46 -10.74
CA ARG A 17 -7.48 16.69 -10.50
C ARG A 17 -8.32 17.63 -9.63
N LEU A 18 -7.77 18.04 -8.50
CA LEU A 18 -8.39 18.95 -7.54
C LEU A 18 -8.66 20.34 -8.12
N SER A 19 -7.79 20.85 -8.99
CA SER A 19 -7.89 22.23 -9.47
C SER A 19 -9.13 22.50 -10.32
N ASP A 20 -9.65 21.49 -11.03
CA ASP A 20 -10.79 21.61 -11.94
C ASP A 20 -11.83 20.48 -11.80
N GLY A 21 -11.61 19.54 -10.88
CA GLY A 21 -12.50 18.40 -10.64
C GLY A 21 -12.51 17.37 -11.77
N LYS A 22 -11.63 17.46 -12.76
CA LYS A 22 -11.65 16.55 -13.92
C LYS A 22 -11.09 15.19 -13.56
N LEU A 23 -11.77 14.14 -14.02
CA LEU A 23 -11.26 12.78 -13.95
C LEU A 23 -9.97 12.69 -14.76
N ARG A 24 -8.92 12.22 -14.10
CA ARG A 24 -7.59 12.03 -14.69
C ARG A 24 -7.38 10.57 -15.07
N HIS A 25 -7.69 9.64 -14.15
CA HIS A 25 -7.55 8.21 -14.37
C HIS A 25 -8.72 7.43 -13.77
N ASP A 26 -9.10 6.34 -14.43
CA ASP A 26 -10.00 5.30 -13.91
C ASP A 26 -9.23 3.98 -13.94
N LEU A 27 -8.62 3.61 -12.81
CA LEU A 27 -7.74 2.46 -12.67
C LEU A 27 -8.57 1.22 -12.38
N ALA A 28 -8.44 0.22 -13.24
CA ALA A 28 -9.09 -1.07 -13.08
C ALA A 28 -8.38 -1.91 -12.02
N ALA A 29 -8.74 -1.71 -10.76
CA ALA A 29 -8.15 -2.39 -9.62
C ALA A 29 -9.22 -3.23 -8.90
N THR A 30 -9.02 -4.55 -8.81
CA THR A 30 -10.05 -5.47 -8.30
C THR A 30 -10.00 -5.52 -6.77
N ASP A 31 -11.18 -5.54 -6.12
CA ASP A 31 -11.33 -5.75 -4.68
C ASP A 31 -10.49 -4.84 -3.76
N VAL A 32 -10.21 -3.62 -4.23
CA VAL A 32 -9.41 -2.62 -3.50
C VAL A 32 -10.13 -2.17 -2.23
N THR A 33 -9.40 -2.19 -1.12
CA THR A 33 -9.82 -1.70 0.19
C THR A 33 -9.08 -0.41 0.59
N SER A 34 -7.91 -0.16 -0.02
CA SER A 34 -7.11 1.04 0.26
C SER A 34 -6.33 1.53 -0.96
N ALA A 35 -6.15 2.85 -1.05
CA ALA A 35 -5.36 3.48 -2.09
C ALA A 35 -4.63 4.70 -1.55
N THR A 36 -3.40 4.94 -1.99
CA THR A 36 -2.57 6.08 -1.59
C THR A 36 -1.66 6.53 -2.73
N PHE A 37 -1.03 7.69 -2.58
CA PHE A 37 -0.09 8.26 -3.55
C PHE A 37 1.29 8.50 -2.95
N SER A 38 2.31 8.38 -3.79
CA SER A 38 3.58 9.07 -3.65
C SER A 38 3.64 10.27 -4.60
N SER A 39 4.81 10.89 -4.75
CA SER A 39 5.03 11.92 -5.76
C SER A 39 4.84 11.41 -7.19
N THR A 40 5.19 10.15 -7.45
CA THR A 40 5.32 9.54 -8.78
C THR A 40 4.40 8.35 -9.03
N GLU A 41 3.85 7.75 -7.98
CA GLU A 41 3.10 6.50 -8.07
C GLU A 41 1.80 6.51 -7.26
N ILE A 42 0.91 5.60 -7.64
CA ILE A 42 -0.31 5.26 -6.93
C ILE A 42 -0.14 3.84 -6.41
N LEU A 43 -0.52 3.59 -5.16
CA LEU A 43 -0.55 2.27 -4.57
C LEU A 43 -2.00 1.90 -4.28
N THR A 44 -2.40 0.70 -4.65
CA THR A 44 -3.73 0.15 -4.35
C THR A 44 -3.57 -1.24 -3.74
N ALA A 45 -4.23 -1.51 -2.63
CA ALA A 45 -4.22 -2.82 -1.98
C ALA A 45 -5.66 -3.30 -1.74
N GLY A 46 -5.87 -4.62 -1.88
CA GLY A 46 -7.19 -5.21 -1.87
C GLY A 46 -7.31 -6.54 -1.13
N ARG A 47 -8.54 -7.05 -1.11
CA ARG A 47 -8.91 -8.31 -0.43
C ARG A 47 -8.28 -9.53 -1.07
N ASP A 48 -7.89 -9.44 -2.34
CA ASP A 48 -7.23 -10.50 -3.11
C ASP A 48 -5.74 -10.69 -2.76
N GLY A 49 -5.23 -9.94 -1.78
CA GLY A 49 -3.84 -10.00 -1.33
C GLY A 49 -2.84 -9.42 -2.33
N VAL A 50 -3.32 -8.74 -3.39
CA VAL A 50 -2.50 -8.09 -4.40
C VAL A 50 -2.39 -6.60 -4.11
N VAL A 51 -1.16 -6.10 -4.19
CA VAL A 51 -0.87 -4.67 -4.13
C VAL A 51 -0.39 -4.23 -5.51
N ALA A 52 -1.08 -3.31 -6.14
CA ALA A 52 -0.70 -2.78 -7.46
C ALA A 52 -0.03 -1.41 -7.32
N ARG A 53 1.07 -1.24 -8.07
CA ARG A 53 1.76 0.04 -8.28
C ARG A 53 1.37 0.58 -9.64
N TRP A 54 0.93 1.83 -9.68
CA TRP A 54 0.54 2.52 -10.90
C TRP A 54 1.40 3.77 -11.08
N ASP A 55 1.70 4.09 -12.32
CA ASP A 55 2.24 5.39 -12.69
C ASP A 55 1.20 6.47 -12.38
N ARG A 56 1.56 7.50 -11.62
CA ARG A 56 0.64 8.57 -11.24
C ARG A 56 0.32 9.53 -12.40
N GLU A 57 1.24 9.68 -13.35
CA GLU A 57 1.10 10.59 -14.48
C GLU A 57 0.28 9.96 -15.61
N THR A 58 0.60 8.71 -15.95
CA THR A 58 -0.01 7.99 -17.08
C THR A 58 -1.19 7.11 -16.65
N GLY A 59 -1.24 6.70 -15.38
CA GLY A 59 -2.23 5.72 -14.89
C GLY A 59 -1.91 4.28 -15.28
N GLU A 60 -0.73 4.02 -15.84
CA GLU A 60 -0.34 2.68 -16.28
C GLU A 60 0.04 1.79 -15.08
N LEU A 61 -0.34 0.51 -15.15
CA LEU A 61 0.07 -0.48 -14.17
C LEU A 61 1.57 -0.79 -14.32
N ARG A 62 2.37 -0.46 -13.30
CA ARG A 62 3.82 -0.71 -13.29
C ARG A 62 4.18 -2.08 -12.71
N ALA A 63 3.50 -2.49 -11.63
CA ALA A 63 3.78 -3.77 -10.97
C ALA A 63 2.57 -4.28 -10.18
N LYS A 64 2.54 -5.61 -9.97
CA LYS A 64 1.66 -6.28 -9.00
C LYS A 64 2.52 -7.04 -8.01
N LEU A 65 2.43 -6.65 -6.74
CA LEU A 65 3.14 -7.24 -5.62
C LEU A 65 2.20 -8.21 -4.91
N ARG A 66 2.55 -9.49 -4.89
CA ARG A 66 1.76 -10.50 -4.19
C ARG A 66 2.13 -10.51 -2.71
N ALA A 67 1.45 -9.65 -1.94
CA ALA A 67 1.70 -9.47 -0.52
C ALA A 67 1.32 -10.70 0.30
N ASP A 68 0.26 -11.41 -0.10
CA ASP A 68 -0.14 -12.69 0.47
C ASP A 68 -0.22 -13.78 -0.64
N PRO A 69 0.55 -14.89 -0.55
CA PRO A 69 0.46 -15.99 -1.49
C PRO A 69 -0.94 -16.62 -1.59
N GLU A 70 -1.69 -16.66 -0.49
CA GLU A 70 -3.03 -17.25 -0.42
C GLU A 70 -4.14 -16.26 -0.76
N GLY A 71 -3.79 -14.98 -0.97
CA GLY A 71 -4.71 -13.98 -1.50
C GLY A 71 -5.71 -13.44 -0.48
N PHE A 72 -5.31 -13.35 0.79
CA PHE A 72 -6.13 -12.75 1.84
C PHE A 72 -5.60 -11.37 2.22
N ASP A 73 -6.40 -10.34 1.95
CA ASP A 73 -6.32 -8.93 2.37
C ASP A 73 -4.91 -8.37 2.63
N ALA A 74 -4.52 -7.39 1.82
CA ALA A 74 -3.24 -6.71 1.95
C ALA A 74 -3.40 -5.28 2.49
N ALA A 75 -2.54 -4.91 3.42
CA ALA A 75 -2.28 -3.51 3.75
C ALA A 75 -0.94 -3.09 3.16
N ALA A 76 -0.81 -1.84 2.70
CA ALA A 76 0.44 -1.37 2.11
C ALA A 76 0.67 0.13 2.27
N ALA A 77 1.94 0.53 2.30
CA ALA A 77 2.35 1.92 2.33
C ALA A 77 3.67 2.14 1.55
N PHE A 78 3.85 3.36 1.04
CA PHE A 78 5.15 3.83 0.55
C PHE A 78 6.04 4.23 1.71
N VAL A 79 7.24 3.65 1.82
CA VAL A 79 8.25 3.99 2.82
C VAL A 79 9.50 4.45 2.07
N GLY A 80 9.57 5.76 1.82
CA GLY A 80 10.49 6.32 0.83
C GLY A 80 10.10 5.87 -0.58
N GLU A 81 11.09 5.34 -1.33
CA GLU A 81 10.89 4.79 -2.68
C GLU A 81 10.42 3.32 -2.68
N ARG A 82 10.46 2.67 -1.51
CA ARG A 82 10.08 1.28 -1.32
C ARG A 82 8.60 1.16 -0.95
N VAL A 83 8.04 -0.02 -1.15
CA VAL A 83 6.72 -0.37 -0.65
C VAL A 83 6.87 -1.36 0.48
N VAL A 84 6.11 -1.17 1.56
CA VAL A 84 5.93 -2.19 2.59
C VAL A 84 4.52 -2.72 2.47
N THR A 85 4.39 -4.05 2.43
CA THR A 85 3.10 -4.74 2.44
C THR A 85 2.97 -5.63 3.65
N ALA A 86 1.77 -5.80 4.17
CA ALA A 86 1.43 -6.77 5.19
C ALA A 86 0.37 -7.75 4.66
N SER A 87 0.56 -9.04 4.91
CA SER A 87 -0.55 -10.00 4.91
C SER A 87 -1.35 -9.78 6.17
N ARG A 88 -2.65 -9.46 6.02
CA ARG A 88 -3.49 -9.12 7.15
C ARG A 88 -3.52 -10.24 8.17
N TYR A 89 -3.85 -11.47 7.79
CA TYR A 89 -4.09 -12.54 8.77
C TYR A 89 -2.83 -13.28 9.22
N ARG A 90 -1.74 -13.21 8.44
CA ARG A 90 -0.49 -13.92 8.76
C ARG A 90 0.51 -13.04 9.49
N GLY A 91 0.34 -11.71 9.42
CA GLY A 91 1.26 -10.74 10.02
C GLY A 91 2.64 -10.70 9.36
N ALA A 92 2.82 -11.36 8.21
CA ALA A 92 4.05 -11.30 7.44
C ALA A 92 4.15 -9.94 6.76
N LEU A 93 5.26 -9.23 7.00
CA LEU A 93 5.59 -8.00 6.28
C LEU A 93 6.59 -8.32 5.16
N ARG A 94 6.44 -7.66 4.02
CA ARG A 94 7.41 -7.69 2.92
C ARG A 94 7.79 -6.28 2.53
N VAL A 95 9.07 -6.09 2.21
CA VAL A 95 9.61 -4.84 1.67
C VAL A 95 9.93 -5.07 0.21
N TRP A 96 9.50 -4.15 -0.65
CA TRP A 96 9.60 -4.26 -2.10
C TRP A 96 10.39 -3.11 -2.66
N ASP A 97 11.29 -3.45 -3.58
CA ASP A 97 11.98 -2.50 -4.45
C ASP A 97 11.57 -2.82 -5.90
N GLY A 98 10.87 -1.87 -6.54
CA GLY A 98 10.13 -2.15 -7.78
C GLY A 98 9.08 -3.26 -7.61
N ALA A 99 9.23 -4.34 -8.39
CA ALA A 99 8.34 -5.50 -8.41
C ALA A 99 8.84 -6.67 -7.54
N GLU A 100 10.09 -6.61 -7.04
CA GLU A 100 10.74 -7.72 -6.37
C GLU A 100 10.79 -7.50 -4.85
N PRO A 101 10.56 -8.54 -4.03
CA PRO A 101 10.72 -8.43 -2.59
C PRO A 101 12.21 -8.43 -2.23
N VAL A 102 12.65 -7.43 -1.48
CA VAL A 102 14.04 -7.30 -1.02
C VAL A 102 14.24 -7.70 0.44
N ALA A 103 13.15 -7.76 1.22
CA ALA A 103 13.18 -8.28 2.58
C ALA A 103 11.81 -8.88 2.98
N GLY A 104 11.87 -9.91 3.81
CA GLY A 104 10.71 -10.47 4.50
C GLY A 104 10.91 -10.36 6.00
N ILE A 105 9.90 -9.87 6.70
CA ILE A 105 9.89 -9.79 8.16
C ILE A 105 8.74 -10.66 8.62
N ASP A 106 9.08 -11.80 9.21
CA ASP A 106 8.10 -12.55 9.98
C ASP A 106 7.94 -11.85 11.32
N ALA A 107 6.92 -11.01 11.41
CA ALA A 107 6.62 -10.32 12.65
C ALA A 107 6.07 -11.29 13.72
N ALA A 108 5.81 -12.57 13.39
CA ALA A 108 5.42 -13.66 14.29
C ALA A 108 4.22 -13.38 15.22
N GLN A 109 3.29 -12.48 14.87
CA GLN A 109 2.48 -11.81 15.89
C GLN A 109 1.05 -11.39 15.44
N GLY A 110 0.35 -12.24 14.69
CA GLY A 110 -1.09 -12.13 14.45
C GLY A 110 -1.50 -11.10 13.40
N GLU A 111 -2.77 -10.67 13.44
CA GLU A 111 -3.37 -9.85 12.39
C GLU A 111 -2.74 -8.43 12.29
N VAL A 112 -2.38 -8.00 11.07
CA VAL A 112 -1.95 -6.63 10.75
C VAL A 112 -3.06 -5.92 9.99
N LEU A 113 -3.72 -4.97 10.65
CA LEU A 113 -4.84 -4.21 10.12
C LEU A 113 -4.41 -3.09 9.18
N ALA A 114 -3.27 -2.46 9.49
CA ALA A 114 -2.78 -1.31 8.72
C ALA A 114 -1.26 -1.22 8.76
N VAL A 115 -0.71 -0.71 7.67
CA VAL A 115 0.67 -0.24 7.54
C VAL A 115 0.61 1.23 7.19
N VAL A 116 1.33 2.07 7.94
CA VAL A 116 1.32 3.52 7.75
C VAL A 116 2.75 4.03 7.75
N ALA A 117 3.14 4.78 6.72
CA ALA A 117 4.46 5.39 6.66
C ALA A 117 4.56 6.60 7.57
N ASP A 118 5.77 6.89 8.06
CA ASP A 118 6.04 8.13 8.75
C ASP A 118 6.18 9.29 7.74
N PRO A 119 5.36 10.35 7.84
CA PRO A 119 5.46 11.48 6.90
C PRO A 119 6.73 12.31 7.08
N PHE A 120 7.51 12.11 8.14
CA PHE A 120 8.72 12.86 8.48
C PHE A 120 10.01 12.03 8.38
N ASP A 121 9.93 10.70 8.25
CA ASP A 121 11.09 9.80 8.17
C ASP A 121 10.84 8.73 7.11
N THR A 122 11.51 8.85 5.96
CA THR A 122 11.34 7.98 4.80
C THR A 122 11.80 6.54 5.03
N ALA A 123 12.49 6.25 6.14
CA ALA A 123 12.87 4.91 6.53
C ALA A 123 11.93 4.31 7.59
N ARG A 124 11.01 5.09 8.17
CA ARG A 124 10.18 4.67 9.29
C ARG A 124 8.74 4.40 8.87
N PHE A 125 8.15 3.37 9.47
CA PHE A 125 6.74 3.05 9.31
C PHE A 125 6.18 2.39 10.57
N PHE A 126 4.86 2.28 10.60
CA PHE A 126 4.09 1.79 11.71
C PHE A 126 3.15 0.68 11.27
N THR A 127 2.90 -0.28 12.17
CA THR A 127 1.87 -1.30 11.97
C THR A 127 0.92 -1.33 13.15
N LEU A 128 -0.36 -1.53 12.86
CA LEU A 128 -1.44 -1.72 13.84
C LEU A 128 -2.03 -3.11 13.67
N GLY A 129 -2.32 -3.81 14.76
CA GLY A 129 -2.89 -5.16 14.77
C GLY A 129 -3.85 -5.39 15.94
N GLU A 130 -4.87 -6.22 15.71
CA GLU A 130 -5.98 -6.43 16.66
C GLU A 130 -5.59 -7.41 17.79
N ASN A 131 -4.77 -8.41 17.49
CA ASN A 131 -4.68 -9.63 18.31
C ASN A 131 -3.68 -9.50 19.48
N ASN A 132 -2.99 -8.37 19.59
CA ASN A 132 -1.97 -8.11 20.60
C ASN A 132 -2.24 -6.81 21.36
N ALA A 133 -3.41 -6.71 21.98
CA ALA A 133 -3.77 -5.62 22.91
C ALA A 133 -3.67 -4.20 22.31
N GLY A 134 -3.98 -4.03 21.02
CA GLY A 134 -3.92 -2.71 20.36
C GLY A 134 -2.49 -2.16 20.23
N THR A 135 -1.49 -3.03 20.12
CA THR A 135 -0.09 -2.61 19.99
C THR A 135 0.16 -1.92 18.64
N LEU A 136 0.60 -0.67 18.71
CA LEU A 136 1.30 0.00 17.61
C LEU A 136 2.77 -0.43 17.64
N ARG A 137 3.30 -0.91 16.52
CA ARG A 137 4.74 -1.18 16.37
C ARG A 137 5.38 -0.14 15.46
N VAL A 138 6.62 0.22 15.81
CA VAL A 138 7.47 1.14 15.05
C VAL A 138 8.58 0.35 14.40
N TRP A 139 8.77 0.55 13.10
CA TRP A 139 9.75 -0.15 12.28
C TRP A 139 10.65 0.85 11.58
N ARG A 140 11.90 0.46 11.31
CA ARG A 140 12.83 1.23 10.50
C ARG A 140 13.49 0.34 9.48
N LEU A 141 13.47 0.75 8.22
CA LEU A 141 14.26 0.15 7.15
C LEU A 141 15.72 0.55 7.35
N LEU A 142 16.58 -0.46 7.46
CA LEU A 142 18.02 -0.26 7.44
C LEU A 142 18.50 -0.19 5.98
N PRO A 143 19.63 0.50 5.71
CA PRO A 143 20.21 0.57 4.37
C PRO A 143 20.47 -0.81 3.76
#